data_AF-A0A9X5Z022-F1
#
_entry.id   AF-A0A9X5Z022-F1
#
_cell.length_a   1.000
_cell.length_b   1.000
_cell.length_c   1.000
_cell.angle_alpha   90.00
_cell.angle_beta   90.00
_cell.angle_gamma   90.00
#
_symmetry.space_group_name_H-M   'P 1'
#
loop_
_entity.id
_entity.type
_entity.pdbx_description
1 polymer ?
#
loop_
_entity_poly.entity_id
_entity_poly.type
_entity_poly.pdbx_seq_one_letter_code
_entity_poly.pdbx_strand_id
1 'polypeptide(L)'
;MNAMPTHGAARVLIVGRSPGVLMAAVDMLRAKGYLADATNQFGQVLDDYDVSDLDVLVFGGMVPADTKQYLRDEISRRNSGVTFVQGLAGIAGVIAAQVEVVTCEDPSDAAEITYDAAERTHRVSLSEAAHVTVEALWATSFTPPEPTSTSMQVFDGDLAAGSHDIALPDTVPSEASFATVTVGSQVHVFTVGPMPDSVTRLVPTSATDRRLPDVAAVTVHSDEQ
;
A
#
# COMPACT_ATOMS: atom_id res chain seq x y z
N MET A 1 -30.86 -1.28 -23.01
CA MET A 1 -30.66 -0.85 -21.61
C MET A 1 -29.85 -1.94 -20.94
N ASN A 2 -28.52 -1.85 -21.04
CA ASN A 2 -27.63 -2.78 -20.38
C ASN A 2 -27.36 -2.21 -18.99
N ALA A 3 -27.75 -2.96 -17.96
CA ALA A 3 -27.41 -2.65 -16.59
C ALA A 3 -25.88 -2.66 -16.46
N MET A 4 -25.30 -1.52 -16.06
CA MET A 4 -23.95 -1.51 -15.54
C MET A 4 -23.94 -2.38 -14.28
N PRO A 5 -23.06 -3.38 -14.16
CA PRO A 5 -22.83 -4.00 -12.86
C PRO A 5 -22.32 -2.89 -11.93
N THR A 6 -23.08 -2.61 -10.89
CA THR A 6 -22.61 -1.81 -9.75
C THR A 6 -21.60 -2.71 -9.03
N HIS A 7 -20.35 -2.70 -9.47
CA HIS A 7 -19.28 -3.27 -8.66
C HIS A 7 -19.26 -2.46 -7.36
N GLY A 8 -19.55 -3.12 -6.25
CA GLY A 8 -19.42 -2.51 -4.93
C GLY A 8 -17.99 -2.00 -4.76
N ALA A 9 -17.84 -0.89 -4.05
CA ALA A 9 -16.52 -0.42 -3.62
C ALA A 9 -15.78 -1.56 -2.91
N ALA A 10 -14.56 -1.89 -3.38
CA ALA A 10 -13.80 -3.00 -2.81
C ALA A 10 -13.55 -2.79 -1.30
N ARG A 11 -13.72 -3.86 -0.53
CA ARG A 11 -13.58 -3.89 0.92
C ARG A 11 -12.15 -4.19 1.31
N VAL A 12 -11.55 -3.25 2.04
CA VAL A 12 -10.12 -3.25 2.39
C VAL A 12 -9.96 -3.18 3.89
N LEU A 13 -9.17 -4.09 4.46
CA LEU A 13 -8.81 -4.06 5.87
C LEU A 13 -7.30 -3.88 6.01
N ILE A 14 -6.88 -2.88 6.77
CA ILE A 14 -5.47 -2.62 7.06
C ILE A 14 -5.17 -3.02 8.51
N VAL A 15 -4.34 -4.04 8.68
CA VAL A 15 -3.85 -4.47 9.98
C VAL A 15 -2.42 -3.99 10.16
N GLY A 16 -2.19 -3.06 11.09
CA GLY A 16 -0.89 -2.42 11.28
C GLY A 16 -0.70 -1.89 12.68
N ARG A 17 0.49 -1.39 13.01
CA ARG A 17 0.79 -0.95 14.38
C ARG A 17 0.50 0.54 14.62
N SER A 18 0.86 1.40 13.66
CA SER A 18 0.88 2.86 13.83
C SER A 18 -0.52 3.46 13.60
N PRO A 19 -1.16 4.04 14.65
CA PRO A 19 -2.43 4.75 14.51
C PRO A 19 -2.43 5.79 13.39
N GLY A 20 -1.41 6.66 13.33
CA GLY A 20 -1.34 7.74 12.35
C GLY A 20 -1.35 7.23 10.90
N VAL A 21 -0.57 6.19 10.63
CA VAL A 21 -0.50 5.57 9.29
C VAL A 21 -1.80 4.87 8.93
N LEU A 22 -2.42 4.16 9.89
CA LEU A 22 -3.69 3.47 9.66
C LEU A 22 -4.80 4.47 9.28
N MET A 23 -4.96 5.53 10.06
CA MET A 23 -5.97 6.56 9.78
C MET A 23 -5.72 7.25 8.44
N ALA A 24 -4.47 7.67 8.18
CA ALA A 24 -4.13 8.33 6.92
C ALA A 24 -4.36 7.42 5.70
N ALA A 25 -4.07 6.11 5.80
CA ALA A 25 -4.30 5.16 4.72
C ALA A 25 -5.80 4.93 4.48
N VAL A 26 -6.59 4.83 5.55
CA VAL A 26 -8.06 4.73 5.46
C VAL A 26 -8.64 5.97 4.79
N ASP A 27 -8.24 7.17 5.21
CA ASP A 27 -8.71 8.42 4.62
C ASP A 27 -8.39 8.50 3.11
N MET A 28 -7.17 8.13 2.72
CA MET A 28 -6.76 8.08 1.32
C MET A 28 -7.57 7.08 0.50
N LEU A 29 -7.81 5.88 1.02
CA LEU A 29 -8.60 4.86 0.33
C LEU A 29 -10.07 5.24 0.22
N ARG A 30 -10.67 5.77 1.28
CA ARG A 30 -12.06 6.25 1.25
C ARG A 30 -12.25 7.41 0.27
N ALA A 31 -11.30 8.34 0.21
CA ALA A 31 -11.30 9.40 -0.78
C ALA A 31 -11.27 8.89 -2.24
N LYS A 32 -10.72 7.69 -2.45
CA LYS A 32 -10.70 6.97 -3.74
C LYS A 32 -11.90 6.05 -3.96
N GLY A 33 -12.83 5.99 -3.01
CA GLY A 33 -14.07 5.23 -3.12
C GLY A 33 -14.02 3.80 -2.60
N TYR A 34 -12.99 3.40 -1.85
CA TYR A 34 -12.91 2.08 -1.20
C TYR A 34 -13.65 2.05 0.13
N LEU A 35 -14.17 0.87 0.51
CA LEU A 35 -14.64 0.61 1.87
C LEU A 35 -13.45 0.15 2.72
N ALA A 36 -12.74 1.13 3.29
CA ALA A 36 -11.51 0.89 4.02
C ALA A 36 -11.70 0.94 5.54
N ASP A 37 -11.22 -0.12 6.19
CA ASP A 37 -11.19 -0.33 7.63
C ASP A 37 -9.74 -0.54 8.11
N ALA A 38 -9.48 -0.29 9.39
CA ALA A 38 -8.15 -0.47 9.94
C ALA A 38 -8.15 -0.83 11.42
N THR A 39 -7.18 -1.66 11.82
CA THR A 39 -6.97 -1.98 13.22
C THR A 39 -5.51 -2.23 13.58
N ASN A 40 -5.18 -1.93 14.84
CA ASN A 40 -3.94 -2.39 15.48
C ASN A 40 -4.17 -3.44 16.59
N GLN A 41 -5.41 -3.92 16.73
CA GLN A 41 -5.79 -4.97 17.67
C GLN A 41 -5.67 -6.34 17.00
N PHE A 42 -4.43 -6.81 16.80
CA PHE A 42 -4.17 -8.01 15.99
C PHE A 42 -4.91 -9.27 16.45
N GLY A 43 -5.15 -9.41 17.76
CA GLY A 43 -5.87 -10.55 18.33
C GLY A 43 -7.38 -10.49 18.20
N GLN A 44 -7.95 -9.34 17.83
CA GLN A 44 -9.40 -9.11 17.75
C GLN A 44 -9.91 -9.02 16.31
N VAL A 45 -9.02 -9.10 15.31
CA VAL A 45 -9.36 -8.97 13.88
C VAL A 45 -10.53 -9.88 13.46
N LEU A 46 -10.53 -11.15 13.91
CA LEU A 46 -11.55 -12.12 13.54
C LEU A 46 -12.87 -11.99 14.32
N ASP A 47 -12.87 -11.21 15.40
CA ASP A 47 -14.03 -10.93 16.24
C ASP A 47 -14.68 -9.60 15.84
N ASP A 48 -13.87 -8.60 15.48
CA ASP A 48 -14.31 -7.23 15.19
C ASP A 48 -14.75 -7.05 13.73
N TYR A 49 -14.21 -7.83 12.79
CA TYR A 49 -14.46 -7.66 11.35
C TYR A 49 -15.06 -8.90 10.71
N ASP A 50 -16.07 -8.69 9.86
CA ASP A 50 -16.51 -9.72 8.94
C ASP A 50 -15.48 -9.87 7.82
N VAL A 51 -14.74 -10.97 7.86
CA VAL A 51 -13.69 -11.30 6.88
C VAL A 51 -14.23 -12.10 5.70
N SER A 52 -15.52 -12.47 5.71
CA SER A 52 -16.13 -13.31 4.68
C SER A 52 -16.35 -12.59 3.35
N ASP A 53 -16.44 -11.26 3.37
CA ASP A 53 -16.67 -10.40 2.20
C ASP A 53 -15.49 -9.46 1.91
N LEU A 54 -14.33 -9.73 2.50
CA LEU A 54 -13.13 -8.90 2.33
C LEU A 54 -12.45 -9.16 0.98
N ASP A 55 -12.17 -8.10 0.22
CA ASP A 55 -11.45 -8.20 -1.05
C ASP A 55 -9.94 -8.12 -0.84
N VAL A 56 -9.48 -7.20 0.04
CA VAL A 56 -8.05 -6.95 0.27
C VAL A 56 -7.72 -6.87 1.75
N LEU A 57 -6.69 -7.61 2.18
CA LEU A 57 -6.11 -7.51 3.53
C LEU A 57 -4.66 -7.04 3.45
N VAL A 58 -4.37 -5.87 4.03
CA VAL A 58 -3.03 -5.31 4.09
C VAL A 58 -2.40 -5.56 5.46
N PHE A 59 -1.23 -6.21 5.50
CA PHE A 59 -0.44 -6.38 6.72
C PHE A 59 0.71 -5.39 6.79
N GLY A 60 0.73 -4.55 7.83
CA GLY A 60 1.86 -3.68 8.14
C GLY A 60 3.14 -4.47 8.45
N GLY A 61 4.30 -3.82 8.24
CA GLY A 61 5.61 -4.42 8.49
C GLY A 61 5.82 -4.88 9.92
N MET A 62 5.25 -4.15 10.90
CA MET A 62 5.41 -4.41 12.33
C MET A 62 4.34 -5.34 12.94
N VAL A 63 3.50 -5.96 12.11
CA VAL A 63 2.64 -7.07 12.58
C VAL A 63 3.52 -8.31 12.77
N PRO A 64 3.45 -9.01 13.91
CA PRO A 64 4.23 -10.22 14.14
C PRO A 64 4.01 -11.30 13.08
N ALA A 65 5.07 -12.04 12.72
CA ALA A 65 5.02 -13.02 11.64
C ALA A 65 4.04 -14.18 11.91
N ASP A 66 4.04 -14.69 13.14
CA ASP A 66 3.09 -15.71 13.61
C ASP A 66 1.64 -15.25 13.47
N THR A 67 1.38 -13.99 13.81
CA THR A 67 0.05 -13.38 13.75
C THR A 67 -0.40 -13.19 12.30
N LYS A 68 0.50 -12.74 11.41
CA LYS A 68 0.21 -12.67 9.96
C LYS A 68 -0.15 -14.05 9.40
N GLN A 69 0.61 -15.09 9.78
CA GLN A 69 0.37 -16.44 9.29
C GLN A 69 -0.98 -16.96 9.81
N TYR A 70 -1.25 -16.82 11.11
CA TYR A 70 -2.52 -17.21 11.71
C TYR A 70 -3.71 -16.54 11.02
N LEU A 71 -3.68 -15.21 10.84
CA LEU A 71 -4.75 -14.47 10.18
C LEU A 71 -4.91 -14.87 8.71
N ARG A 72 -3.81 -15.10 7.98
CA ARG A 72 -3.88 -15.61 6.60
C ARG A 72 -4.59 -16.95 6.54
N ASP A 73 -4.21 -17.89 7.39
CA ASP A 73 -4.77 -19.25 7.38
C ASP A 73 -6.25 -19.22 7.76
N GLU A 74 -6.64 -18.50 8.81
CA GLU A 74 -8.04 -18.40 9.24
C GLU A 74 -8.93 -17.71 8.21
N ILE A 75 -8.48 -16.58 7.66
CA ILE A 75 -9.26 -15.81 6.68
C ILE A 75 -9.37 -16.60 5.38
N SER A 76 -8.29 -17.21 4.90
CA SER A 76 -8.32 -18.01 3.65
C SER A 76 -9.30 -19.19 3.74
N ARG A 77 -9.53 -19.73 4.93
CA ARG A 77 -10.54 -20.79 5.15
C ARG A 77 -11.97 -20.29 5.06
N ARG A 78 -12.22 -19.02 5.41
CA ARG A 78 -13.55 -18.40 5.39
C ARG A 78 -13.84 -17.73 4.05
N ASN A 79 -12.82 -17.15 3.44
CA ASN A 79 -12.85 -16.40 2.19
C ASN A 79 -11.56 -16.67 1.41
N SER A 80 -11.66 -17.52 0.38
CA SER A 80 -10.51 -17.86 -0.49
C SER A 80 -10.24 -16.80 -1.57
N GLY A 81 -11.11 -15.79 -1.71
CA GLY A 81 -10.99 -14.74 -2.72
C GLY A 81 -10.17 -13.52 -2.26
N VAL A 82 -9.86 -13.44 -0.96
CA VAL A 82 -9.11 -12.30 -0.41
C VAL A 82 -7.69 -12.21 -0.98
N THR A 83 -7.28 -11.00 -1.33
CA THR A 83 -5.90 -10.71 -1.72
C THR A 83 -5.11 -10.17 -0.53
N PHE A 84 -4.02 -10.87 -0.18
CA PHE A 84 -3.13 -10.45 0.92
C PHE A 84 -1.98 -9.57 0.42
N VAL A 85 -1.89 -8.36 0.95
CA VAL A 85 -0.83 -7.39 0.62
C VAL A 85 0.09 -7.19 1.82
N GLN A 86 1.41 -7.24 1.59
CA GLN A 86 2.39 -6.81 2.59
C GLN A 86 2.60 -5.29 2.44
N GLY A 87 2.03 -4.52 3.37
CA GLY A 87 2.18 -3.07 3.40
C GLY A 87 3.66 -2.68 3.56
N LEU A 88 4.12 -1.78 2.70
CA LEU A 88 5.51 -1.34 2.64
C LEU A 88 5.76 -0.10 3.51
N ALA A 89 6.87 -0.14 4.26
CA ALA A 89 7.47 0.96 5.02
C ALA A 89 6.59 1.73 6.04
N GLY A 90 5.32 1.36 6.20
CA GLY A 90 4.39 2.15 7.01
C GLY A 90 4.13 3.53 6.41
N ILE A 91 4.15 3.66 5.08
CA ILE A 91 3.86 4.91 4.37
C ILE A 91 2.44 4.81 3.82
N ALA A 92 1.53 5.64 4.31
CA ALA A 92 0.10 5.58 3.96
C ALA A 92 -0.15 5.66 2.44
N GLY A 93 0.53 6.58 1.74
CA GLY A 93 0.39 6.72 0.29
C GLY A 93 0.87 5.49 -0.49
N VAL A 94 1.92 4.80 0.00
CA VAL A 94 2.39 3.56 -0.62
C VAL A 94 1.38 2.44 -0.38
N ILE A 95 0.82 2.33 0.83
CA ILE A 95 -0.22 1.34 1.15
C ILE A 95 -1.44 1.54 0.25
N ALA A 96 -1.93 2.77 0.11
CA ALA A 96 -3.07 3.07 -0.77
C ALA A 96 -2.79 2.67 -2.23
N ALA A 97 -1.60 3.03 -2.75
CA ALA A 97 -1.20 2.66 -4.10
C ALA A 97 -1.06 1.14 -4.28
N GLN A 98 -0.58 0.39 -3.27
CA GLN A 98 -0.53 -1.07 -3.33
C GLN A 98 -1.91 -1.72 -3.39
N VAL A 99 -2.91 -1.12 -2.73
CA VAL A 99 -4.31 -1.58 -2.81
C VAL A 99 -4.84 -1.34 -4.22
N GLU A 100 -4.63 -0.15 -4.79
CA GLU A 100 -5.04 0.15 -6.18
C GLU A 100 -4.42 -0.81 -7.20
N VAL A 101 -3.15 -1.19 -7.02
CA VAL A 101 -2.49 -2.17 -7.88
C VAL A 101 -3.26 -3.50 -7.90
N VAL A 102 -3.72 -3.98 -6.74
CA VAL A 102 -4.37 -5.30 -6.64
C VAL A 102 -5.86 -5.28 -6.96
N THR A 103 -6.51 -4.13 -6.85
CA THR A 103 -7.93 -3.96 -7.20
C THR A 103 -8.14 -3.48 -8.63
N CYS A 104 -7.07 -3.19 -9.38
CA CYS A 104 -7.15 -2.83 -10.79
C CYS A 104 -7.60 -4.06 -11.62
N GLU A 105 -8.85 -4.05 -12.08
CA GLU A 105 -9.47 -5.20 -12.77
C GLU A 105 -8.93 -5.43 -14.19
N ASP A 106 -8.35 -4.41 -14.82
CA ASP A 106 -7.77 -4.48 -16.16
C ASP A 106 -6.28 -4.12 -16.14
N PRO A 107 -5.37 -5.11 -16.15
CA PRO A 107 -4.01 -4.87 -16.58
C PRO A 107 -4.05 -4.71 -18.10
N SER A 108 -4.46 -3.54 -18.59
CA SER A 108 -4.32 -3.25 -20.01
C SER A 108 -2.82 -3.30 -20.35
N ASP A 109 -2.44 -4.00 -21.41
CA ASP A 109 -1.07 -3.95 -22.00
C ASP A 109 -0.73 -2.55 -22.58
N ALA A 110 -1.49 -1.51 -22.20
CA ALA A 110 -1.35 -0.17 -22.73
C ALA A 110 -0.04 0.49 -22.30
N ALA A 111 0.52 0.08 -21.15
CA ALA A 111 1.76 0.60 -20.60
C ALA A 111 2.63 -0.51 -19.98
N GLU A 112 3.89 -0.57 -20.40
CA GLU A 112 4.93 -1.36 -19.75
C GLU A 112 5.82 -0.42 -18.93
N ILE A 113 5.92 -0.66 -17.62
CA ILE A 113 6.66 0.22 -16.71
C ILE A 113 7.71 -0.60 -15.97
N THR A 114 8.97 -0.15 -16.08
CA THR A 114 10.10 -0.77 -15.38
C THR A 114 10.90 0.28 -14.62
N TYR A 115 11.67 -0.16 -13.64
CA TYR A 115 12.57 0.70 -12.88
C TYR A 115 14.00 0.16 -12.96
N ASP A 116 14.91 0.99 -13.45
CA ASP A 116 16.34 0.73 -13.41
C ASP A 116 16.91 1.30 -12.11
N ALA A 117 17.34 0.43 -11.20
CA ALA A 117 17.89 0.82 -9.92
C ALA A 117 19.32 1.41 -10.02
N ALA A 118 20.08 1.07 -11.07
CA ALA A 118 21.42 1.60 -11.28
C ALA A 118 21.37 3.03 -11.81
N GLU A 119 20.43 3.31 -12.72
CA GLU A 119 20.22 4.64 -13.31
C GLU A 119 19.16 5.47 -12.56
N ARG A 120 18.52 4.88 -11.54
CA ARG A 120 17.41 5.48 -10.78
C ARG A 120 16.32 6.08 -11.69
N THR A 121 15.96 5.33 -12.73
CA THR A 121 15.09 5.82 -13.80
C THR A 121 13.91 4.89 -14.01
N HIS A 122 12.72 5.46 -14.09
CA HIS A 122 11.53 4.76 -14.54
C HIS A 122 11.48 4.80 -16.07
N ARG A 123 11.40 3.63 -16.70
CA ARG A 123 11.14 3.52 -18.12
C ARG A 123 9.68 3.17 -18.33
N VAL A 124 8.96 4.11 -18.96
CA VAL A 124 7.53 4.03 -19.25
C VAL A 124 7.36 3.86 -20.75
N SER A 125 6.90 2.69 -21.19
CA SER A 125 6.60 2.42 -22.60
C SER A 125 5.09 2.43 -22.79
N LEU A 126 4.60 3.36 -23.62
CA LEU A 126 3.17 3.56 -23.86
C LEU A 126 2.80 3.15 -25.30
N SER A 127 1.73 2.38 -25.44
CA SER A 127 1.15 2.03 -26.75
C SER A 127 0.41 3.20 -27.42
N GLU A 128 -0.14 4.10 -26.62
CA GLU A 128 -0.81 5.33 -27.05
C GLU A 128 -0.44 6.51 -26.14
N ALA A 129 -0.84 7.73 -26.51
CA ALA A 129 -0.58 8.88 -25.65
C ALA A 129 -1.43 8.80 -24.38
N ALA A 130 -0.81 9.01 -23.22
CA ALA A 130 -1.48 8.91 -21.93
C ALA A 130 -0.94 9.95 -20.94
N HIS A 131 -1.79 10.32 -19.99
CA HIS A 131 -1.39 11.11 -18.84
C HIS A 131 -0.63 10.23 -17.86
N VAL A 132 0.57 10.67 -17.47
CA VAL A 132 1.47 9.94 -16.57
C VAL A 132 1.82 10.81 -15.38
N THR A 133 1.67 10.23 -14.19
CA THR A 133 2.13 10.83 -12.94
C THR A 133 3.15 9.92 -12.28
N VAL A 134 4.27 10.49 -11.83
CA VAL A 134 5.26 9.80 -11.01
C VAL A 134 5.40 10.55 -9.69
N GLU A 135 5.12 9.88 -8.59
CA GLU A 135 5.31 10.42 -7.23
C GLU A 135 6.33 9.56 -6.49
N ALA A 136 7.33 10.19 -5.88
CA ALA A 136 8.27 9.55 -4.98
C ALA A 136 7.80 9.73 -3.54
N LEU A 137 7.83 8.67 -2.73
CA LEU A 137 7.48 8.67 -1.32
C LEU A 137 8.59 8.03 -0.51
N TRP A 138 8.98 8.64 0.61
CA TRP A 138 10.03 8.08 1.47
C TRP A 138 9.79 8.36 2.94
N ALA A 139 10.36 7.50 3.78
CA ALA A 139 10.33 7.69 5.22
C ALA A 139 11.27 8.83 5.64
N THR A 140 10.79 9.70 6.51
CA THR A 140 11.58 10.77 7.14
C THR A 140 11.95 10.41 8.59
N SER A 141 11.21 9.50 9.22
CA SER A 141 11.53 8.93 10.52
C SER A 141 10.98 7.51 10.63
N PHE A 142 11.75 6.63 11.26
CA PHE A 142 11.33 5.28 11.63
C PHE A 142 11.12 5.10 13.13
N THR A 143 11.18 6.20 13.89
CA THR A 143 11.08 6.16 15.34
C THR A 143 9.70 5.65 15.76
N PRO A 144 9.61 4.51 16.46
CA PRO A 144 8.34 4.05 17.00
C PRO A 144 7.76 5.08 18.00
N PRO A 145 6.43 5.13 18.18
CA PRO A 145 5.43 4.27 17.55
C PRO A 145 4.98 4.71 16.16
N GLU A 146 5.29 5.94 15.76
CA GLU A 146 4.72 6.60 14.58
C GLU A 146 5.84 6.92 13.57
N PRO A 147 6.03 6.09 12.53
CA PRO A 147 6.90 6.48 11.43
C PRO A 147 6.32 7.69 10.71
N THR A 148 7.19 8.55 10.20
CA THR A 148 6.80 9.71 9.38
C THR A 148 7.35 9.56 7.98
N SER A 149 6.64 10.13 7.01
CA SER A 149 6.99 10.08 5.60
C SER A 149 6.71 11.41 4.93
N THR A 150 7.25 11.57 3.71
CA THR A 150 6.94 12.68 2.82
C THR A 150 6.82 12.17 1.40
N SER A 151 6.22 12.96 0.51
CA SER A 151 6.22 12.70 -0.92
C SER A 151 6.71 13.89 -1.74
N MET A 152 6.97 13.64 -3.02
CA MET A 152 7.28 14.63 -4.03
C MET A 152 6.82 14.14 -5.40
N GLN A 153 6.08 14.99 -6.11
CA GLN A 153 5.74 14.77 -7.51
C GLN A 153 7.01 14.93 -8.36
N VAL A 154 7.45 13.84 -8.98
CA VAL A 154 8.64 13.79 -9.86
C VAL A 154 8.25 14.16 -11.29
N PHE A 155 7.08 13.70 -11.74
CA PHE A 155 6.55 13.99 -13.06
C PHE A 155 5.02 14.03 -13.03
N ASP A 156 4.44 14.92 -13.82
CA ASP A 156 3.00 15.05 -14.05
C ASP A 156 2.80 15.69 -15.42
N GLY A 157 2.25 14.93 -16.36
CA GLY A 157 1.97 15.42 -17.70
C GLY A 157 1.61 14.34 -18.70
N ASP A 158 1.24 14.78 -19.90
CA ASP A 158 0.90 13.89 -21.01
C ASP A 158 2.17 13.44 -21.75
N LEU A 159 2.32 12.13 -21.91
CA LEU A 159 3.38 11.52 -22.70
C LEU A 159 2.78 10.95 -24.00
N ALA A 160 3.51 11.11 -25.10
CA ALA A 160 3.12 10.51 -26.38
C ALA A 160 3.32 8.98 -26.35
N ALA A 161 2.79 8.27 -27.35
CA ALA A 161 3.14 6.86 -27.56
C ALA A 161 4.67 6.69 -27.74
N GLY A 162 5.24 5.62 -27.19
CA GLY A 162 6.67 5.33 -27.23
C GLY A 162 7.29 5.12 -25.84
N SER A 163 8.62 5.05 -25.79
CA SER A 163 9.39 4.87 -24.55
C SER A 163 9.87 6.20 -24.01
N HIS A 164 9.65 6.43 -22.72
CA HIS A 164 10.04 7.63 -22.00
C HIS A 164 10.80 7.25 -20.74
N ASP A 165 11.89 7.97 -20.48
CA ASP A 165 12.71 7.80 -19.30
C ASP A 165 12.45 8.95 -18.33
N ILE A 166 12.05 8.62 -17.10
CA ILE A 166 11.77 9.58 -16.01
C ILE A 166 12.75 9.32 -14.88
N ALA A 167 13.76 10.17 -14.76
CA ALA A 167 14.79 10.05 -13.74
C ALA A 167 14.29 10.52 -12.37
N LEU A 168 14.56 9.73 -11.32
CA LEU A 168 14.33 10.16 -9.95
C LEU A 168 15.43 11.15 -9.53
N PRO A 169 15.06 12.32 -8.99
CA PRO A 169 16.05 13.28 -8.52
C PRO A 169 16.81 12.76 -7.29
N ASP A 170 18.03 13.27 -7.12
CA ASP A 170 18.92 12.93 -6.00
C ASP A 170 18.38 13.35 -4.62
N THR A 171 17.36 14.20 -4.59
CA THR A 171 16.65 14.58 -3.36
C THR A 171 15.82 13.43 -2.78
N VAL A 172 15.43 12.45 -3.60
CA VAL A 172 14.79 11.21 -3.13
C VAL A 172 15.88 10.32 -2.54
N PRO A 173 15.80 9.90 -1.27
CA PRO A 173 16.84 9.07 -0.66
C PRO A 173 17.06 7.73 -1.39
N SER A 174 18.23 7.12 -1.14
CA SER A 174 18.57 5.79 -1.66
C SER A 174 18.07 4.65 -0.78
N GLU A 175 17.53 4.95 0.40
CA GLU A 175 16.95 3.98 1.33
C GLU A 175 15.50 4.36 1.61
N ALA A 176 14.68 3.40 2.03
CA ALA A 176 13.33 3.65 2.52
C ALA A 176 12.43 4.45 1.56
N SER A 177 12.66 4.29 0.26
CA SER A 177 12.07 5.12 -0.77
C SER A 177 11.32 4.28 -1.78
N PHE A 178 10.18 4.79 -2.19
CA PHE A 178 9.23 4.14 -3.09
C PHE A 178 8.82 5.14 -4.16
N ALA A 179 8.41 4.64 -5.30
CA ALA A 179 7.81 5.45 -6.34
C ALA A 179 6.50 4.82 -6.80
N THR A 180 5.49 5.67 -6.98
CA THR A 180 4.24 5.31 -7.63
C THR A 180 4.26 5.88 -9.04
N VAL A 181 3.88 5.05 -10.02
CA VAL A 181 3.72 5.47 -11.41
C VAL A 181 2.29 5.18 -11.81
N THR A 182 1.55 6.23 -12.16
CA THR A 182 0.16 6.14 -12.59
C THR A 182 0.08 6.46 -14.07
N VAL A 183 -0.57 5.59 -14.84
CA VAL A 183 -0.85 5.77 -16.27
C VAL A 183 -2.32 5.48 -16.50
N GLY A 184 -3.12 6.52 -16.75
CA GLY A 184 -4.58 6.37 -16.82
C GLY A 184 -5.15 5.79 -15.51
N SER A 185 -5.79 4.63 -15.57
CA SER A 185 -6.30 3.90 -14.40
C SER A 185 -5.30 2.92 -13.77
N GLN A 186 -4.14 2.71 -14.40
CA GLN A 186 -3.16 1.74 -13.94
C GLN A 186 -2.19 2.40 -12.97
N VAL A 187 -1.98 1.78 -11.81
CA VAL A 187 -1.01 2.21 -10.80
C VAL A 187 0.06 1.13 -10.67
N HIS A 188 1.32 1.54 -10.55
CA HIS A 188 2.44 0.68 -10.21
C HIS A 188 3.18 1.24 -9.01
N VAL A 189 3.69 0.35 -8.17
CA VAL A 189 4.50 0.71 -7.00
C VAL A 189 5.86 0.04 -7.12
N PHE A 190 6.92 0.84 -7.05
CA PHE A 190 8.32 0.38 -7.10
C PHE A 190 9.02 0.66 -5.78
N THR A 191 9.84 -0.30 -5.31
CA THR A 191 10.83 -0.03 -4.27
C THR A 191 12.07 0.55 -4.94
N VAL A 192 12.36 1.83 -4.68
CA VAL A 192 13.46 2.56 -5.32
C VAL A 192 14.68 2.68 -4.40
N GLY A 193 14.46 2.57 -3.09
CA GLY A 193 15.49 2.43 -2.09
C GLY A 193 15.10 1.36 -1.06
N PRO A 194 15.94 0.34 -0.79
CA PRO A 194 15.60 -0.73 0.14
C PRO A 194 15.40 -0.20 1.56
N MET A 195 14.65 -0.95 2.36
CA MET A 195 14.49 -0.64 3.77
C MET A 195 15.83 -0.79 4.51
N PRO A 196 16.20 0.15 5.40
CA PRO A 196 17.43 0.06 6.17
C PRO A 196 17.45 -1.17 7.09
N ASP A 197 18.62 -1.80 7.23
CA ASP A 197 18.82 -2.96 8.12
C ASP A 197 18.47 -2.67 9.59
N SER A 198 18.61 -1.43 10.02
CA SER A 198 18.25 -1.00 11.38
C SER A 198 16.75 -1.17 11.64
N VAL A 199 15.90 -0.98 10.63
CA VAL A 199 14.45 -1.11 10.71
C VAL A 199 14.02 -2.56 10.58
N THR A 200 14.65 -3.34 9.68
CA THR A 200 14.33 -4.77 9.52
C THR A 200 14.58 -5.56 10.81
N ARG A 201 15.58 -5.16 11.60
CA ARG A 201 15.87 -5.75 12.94
C ARG A 201 14.80 -5.46 14.00
N LEU A 202 13.93 -4.47 13.79
CA LEU A 202 12.84 -4.11 14.69
C LEU A 202 11.55 -4.87 14.41
N VAL A 203 11.48 -5.63 13.30
CA VAL A 203 10.30 -6.42 12.95
C VAL A 203 10.07 -7.49 14.03
N PRO A 204 8.89 -7.50 14.69
CA PRO A 204 8.58 -8.50 15.70
C PRO A 204 8.54 -9.91 15.11
N THR A 205 9.20 -10.85 15.79
CA THR A 205 9.20 -12.27 15.35
C THR A 205 8.01 -13.06 15.90
N SER A 206 7.42 -12.61 17.01
CA SER A 206 6.25 -13.24 17.65
C SER A 206 5.34 -12.23 18.32
N ALA A 207 4.09 -12.62 18.60
CA ALA A 207 3.12 -11.80 19.32
C ALA A 207 3.57 -11.39 20.74
N THR A 208 4.48 -12.16 21.35
CA THR A 208 5.03 -11.87 22.69
C THR A 208 6.26 -10.94 22.67
N ASP A 209 6.73 -10.54 21.49
CA ASP A 209 7.90 -9.67 21.33
C ASP A 209 7.58 -8.23 21.78
N ARG A 210 8.21 -7.79 22.88
CA ARG A 210 8.01 -6.47 23.51
C ARG A 210 9.07 -5.43 23.14
N ARG A 211 9.78 -5.60 22.01
CA ARG A 211 10.84 -4.68 21.58
C ARG A 211 10.34 -3.30 21.12
N LEU A 212 9.03 -3.17 20.93
CA LEU A 212 8.37 -1.94 20.50
C LEU A 212 7.40 -1.44 21.60
N PRO A 213 7.26 -0.11 21.78
CA PRO A 213 6.41 0.48 22.81
C PRO A 213 4.92 0.25 22.52
N ASP A 214 4.09 0.27 23.58
CA ASP A 214 2.64 0.18 23.46
C ASP A 214 2.06 1.40 22.71
N VAL A 215 0.97 1.18 22.00
CA VAL A 215 0.28 2.18 21.17
C VAL A 215 -1.20 2.23 21.51
N ALA A 216 -1.84 3.39 21.32
CA ALA A 216 -3.28 3.54 21.52
C ALA A 216 -4.05 2.59 20.60
N ALA A 217 -5.11 1.96 21.10
CA ALA A 217 -5.94 1.04 20.31
C ALA A 217 -6.68 1.81 19.20
N VAL A 218 -6.71 1.21 18.01
CA VAL A 218 -7.41 1.70 16.82
C VAL A 218 -8.22 0.56 16.24
N THR A 219 -9.50 0.81 16.05
CA THR A 219 -10.47 -0.03 15.32
C THR A 219 -11.38 0.94 14.57
N VAL A 220 -11.44 0.81 13.25
CA VAL A 220 -12.18 1.72 12.36
C VAL A 220 -13.06 0.89 11.44
N HIS A 221 -14.36 1.19 11.45
CA HIS A 221 -15.36 0.55 10.59
C HIS A 221 -15.89 1.52 9.53
N SER A 222 -16.30 0.97 8.40
CA SER A 222 -16.88 1.71 7.27
C SER A 222 -18.36 2.03 7.48
N ASP A 223 -19.02 1.34 8.43
CA ASP A 223 -20.46 1.48 8.72
C ASP A 223 -20.81 2.61 9.71
N GLU A 224 -19.83 3.35 10.24
CA GLU A 224 -20.05 4.43 11.21
C GLU A 224 -19.94 5.85 10.60
N GLN A 225 -20.69 6.13 9.52
CA GLN A 225 -20.98 7.49 9.06
C GLN A 225 -22.47 7.81 9.09
#